data_AF-A0A930XA96-F1
#
_entry.id   AF-A0A930XA96-F1
#
_cell.length_a   1.000
_cell.length_b   1.000
_cell.length_c   1.000
_cell.angle_alpha   90.00
_cell.angle_beta   90.00
_cell.angle_gamma   90.00
#
_symmetry.space_group_name_H-M   'P 1'
#
loop_
_entity.id
_entity.type
_entity.pdbx_description
1 polymer ?
#
loop_
_entity_poly.entity_id
_entity_poly.type
_entity_poly.pdbx_seq_one_letter_code
_entity_poly.pdbx_strand_id
1 'polypeptide(L)' 'MSNQELEQQLLSLDLTERIRILQLLAQSLTSPLSQPTPTPDELDLSRDPNPQHSLRKIPLTIPSDFDEPMPELWDALEQ' A
#
# COMPACT_ATOMS: atom_id res chain seq x y z
N MET A 1 -16.42 14.46 -19.46
CA MET A 1 -15.22 15.10 -18.92
C MET A 1 -14.04 14.19 -19.22
N SER A 2 -13.15 14.67 -20.09
CA SER A 2 -11.86 14.05 -20.40
C SER A 2 -10.89 14.30 -19.25
N ASN A 3 -9.91 13.40 -19.07
CA ASN A 3 -8.85 13.56 -18.08
C ASN A 3 -8.07 14.89 -18.29
N GLN A 4 -7.90 15.27 -19.57
CA GLN A 4 -7.28 16.53 -19.96
C GLN A 4 -8.05 17.76 -19.46
N GLU A 5 -9.39 17.74 -19.48
CA GLU A 5 -10.20 18.85 -18.97
C GLU A 5 -10.03 18.98 -17.45
N LEU A 6 -9.89 17.85 -16.74
CA LEU A 6 -9.68 17.81 -15.30
C LEU A 6 -8.32 18.41 -14.90
N GLU A 7 -7.27 18.11 -15.65
CA GLU A 7 -5.93 18.67 -15.45
C GLU A 7 -5.93 20.20 -15.64
N GLN A 8 -6.63 20.68 -16.68
CA GLN A 8 -6.78 22.12 -16.92
C GLN A 8 -7.56 22.81 -15.80
N GLN A 9 -8.61 22.17 -15.28
CA GLN A 9 -9.34 22.67 -14.12
C GLN A 9 -8.45 22.72 -12.88
N LEU A 10 -7.66 21.67 -12.62
CA LEU A 10 -6.74 21.63 -11.50
C LEU A 10 -5.67 22.73 -11.61
N LEU A 11 -5.18 23.03 -12.82
CA LEU A 11 -4.24 24.11 -13.11
C LEU A 11 -4.84 25.52 -12.97
N SER A 12 -6.16 25.65 -13.12
CA SER A 12 -6.88 26.92 -12.91
C SER A 12 -7.22 27.21 -11.45
N LEU A 13 -7.16 26.20 -10.57
CA LEU A 13 -7.49 26.32 -9.14
C LEU A 13 -6.43 27.09 -8.36
N ASP A 14 -6.87 27.85 -7.35
CA ASP A 14 -6.02 28.51 -6.37
C ASP A 14 -5.23 27.51 -5.51
N LEU A 15 -4.05 27.90 -5.03
CA LEU A 15 -3.19 27.08 -4.18
C LEU A 15 -3.96 26.53 -2.96
N THR A 16 -4.83 27.35 -2.37
CA THR A 16 -5.64 26.99 -1.19
C THR A 16 -6.60 25.85 -1.50
N GLU A 17 -7.26 25.91 -2.66
CA GLU A 17 -8.20 24.87 -3.07
C GLU A 17 -7.48 23.57 -3.44
N ARG A 18 -6.31 23.64 -4.09
CA ARG A 18 -5.48 22.46 -4.35
C ARG A 18 -5.02 21.78 -3.06
N ILE A 19 -4.56 22.55 -2.08
CA ILE A 19 -4.15 22.02 -0.77
C ILE A 19 -5.33 21.32 -0.09
N ARG A 20 -6.52 21.94 -0.11
CA ARG A 20 -7.74 21.33 0.45
C ARG A 20 -8.09 20.01 -0.23
N ILE A 21 -8.04 19.95 -1.56
CA ILE A 21 -8.32 18.72 -2.33
C ILE A 21 -7.31 17.63 -1.96
N LEU A 22 -6.02 17.95 -1.93
CA LEU A 22 -4.97 17.01 -1.54
C LEU A 22 -5.17 16.48 -0.12
N GLN A 23 -5.52 17.35 0.83
CA GLN A 23 -5.83 16.94 2.21
C GLN A 23 -7.05 16.03 2.28
N LEU A 24 -8.09 16.30 1.50
CA LEU A 24 -9.29 15.47 1.46
C LEU A 24 -9.00 14.10 0.87
N LEU A 25 -8.21 14.04 -0.20
CA LEU A 25 -7.76 12.79 -0.81
C LEU A 25 -6.88 11.99 0.15
N ALA A 26 -5.94 12.64 0.84
CA ALA A 26 -5.08 12.00 1.84
C ALA A 26 -5.90 11.41 3.01
N GLN A 27 -6.93 12.11 3.47
CA GLN A 27 -7.86 11.61 4.49
C GLN A 27 -8.74 10.48 3.98
N SER A 28 -9.09 10.47 2.70
CA SER A 28 -9.91 9.42 2.08
C SER A 28 -9.11 8.15 1.79
N LEU A 29 -7.84 8.29 1.43
CA LEU A 29 -6.87 7.20 1.27
C LEU A 29 -6.38 6.67 2.63
N THR A 30 -6.36 7.53 3.64
CA THR A 30 -6.26 7.14 5.06
C THR A 30 -7.60 6.56 5.51
N SER A 31 -7.95 5.40 4.97
CA SER A 31 -8.82 4.49 5.71
C SER A 31 -8.10 4.19 7.03
N PRO A 32 -8.77 4.24 8.21
CA PRO A 32 -8.17 3.74 9.43
C PRO A 32 -8.11 2.21 9.32
N LEU A 33 -7.15 1.69 8.56
CA LEU A 33 -6.67 0.35 8.77
C LEU A 33 -5.89 0.42 10.08
N SER A 34 -6.49 -0.10 11.14
CA SER A 34 -5.83 -0.34 12.43
C SER A 34 -4.49 -1.05 12.18
N GLN A 35 -3.42 -0.29 12.06
CA GLN A 35 -2.06 -0.79 12.02
C GLN A 35 -1.50 -0.65 13.44
N PRO A 36 -1.28 -1.75 14.17
CA PRO A 36 -0.42 -1.70 15.33
C PRO A 36 1.00 -1.44 14.82
N THR A 37 1.60 -0.35 15.28
CA THR A 37 3.01 -0.01 15.06
C THR A 37 3.90 -1.17 15.54
N PRO A 38 4.72 -1.80 14.69
CA PRO A 38 5.92 -2.48 15.14
C PRO A 38 7.07 -1.47 15.05
N THR A 39 7.60 -1.11 16.21
CA THR A 39 8.91 -0.50 16.37
C THR A 39 9.98 -1.33 15.64
N PRO A 40 11.05 -0.71 15.08
CA PRO A 40 12.02 -1.38 14.21
C PRO A 40 13.05 -2.23 14.97
N ASP A 41 12.61 -2.95 16.00
CA ASP A 41 13.47 -3.70 16.93
C ASP A 41 12.96 -5.14 17.16
N GLU A 42 12.40 -5.80 16.14
CA GLU A 42 12.01 -7.21 16.23
C GLU A 42 12.61 -8.06 15.10
N LEU A 43 13.82 -8.56 15.35
CA LEU A 43 14.16 -9.94 15.01
C LEU A 43 14.24 -10.77 16.31
N ASP A 44 13.31 -10.53 17.23
CA ASP A 44 13.10 -11.46 18.33
C ASP A 44 12.28 -12.64 17.81
N LEU A 45 12.98 -13.74 17.52
CA LEU A 45 12.39 -15.03 17.09
C LEU A 45 11.55 -15.71 18.20
N SER A 46 11.35 -15.02 19.32
CA SER A 46 10.56 -15.44 20.48
C SER A 46 9.09 -15.05 20.35
N ARG A 47 8.47 -15.15 19.16
CA ARG A 47 7.09 -14.68 18.99
C ARG A 47 6.09 -15.63 19.62
N ASP A 48 5.43 -15.15 20.67
CA ASP A 48 4.27 -15.70 21.34
C ASP A 48 3.30 -16.48 20.40
N PRO A 49 2.78 -17.65 20.81
CA PRO A 49 1.79 -18.41 20.04
C PRO A 49 0.39 -17.77 20.01
N ASN A 50 0.20 -16.55 20.54
CA ASN A 50 -1.11 -15.90 20.67
C ASN A 50 -1.75 -15.62 19.29
N PRO A 51 -3.00 -16.07 19.02
CA PRO A 51 -3.36 -16.61 17.71
C PRO A 51 -4.22 -15.69 16.84
N GLN A 52 -4.36 -14.41 17.17
CA GLN A 52 -5.30 -13.49 16.52
C GLN A 52 -4.67 -12.63 15.42
N HIS A 53 -3.85 -13.22 14.56
CA HIS A 53 -3.44 -12.50 13.35
C HIS A 53 -4.61 -12.53 12.34
N SER A 54 -5.11 -11.37 11.91
CA SER A 54 -6.27 -11.25 11.00
C SER A 54 -6.12 -12.09 9.73
N LEU A 55 -4.89 -12.26 9.24
CA LEU A 55 -4.59 -13.07 8.06
C LEU A 55 -4.65 -14.59 8.30
N ARG A 56 -4.60 -15.08 9.54
CA ARG A 56 -4.69 -16.54 9.84
C ARG A 56 -6.09 -17.13 9.60
N LYS A 57 -7.12 -16.30 9.40
CA LYS A 57 -8.50 -16.74 9.14
C LYS A 57 -8.81 -16.94 7.65
N ILE A 58 -7.87 -16.57 6.77
CA ILE A 58 -8.09 -16.58 5.33
C ILE A 58 -7.44 -17.85 4.75
N PRO A 59 -8.20 -18.72 4.05
CA PRO A 59 -7.60 -19.85 3.35
C PRO A 59 -6.70 -19.33 2.22
N LEU A 60 -5.41 -19.62 2.30
CA LEU A 60 -4.43 -19.27 1.28
C LEU A 60 -4.11 -20.52 0.46
N THR A 61 -4.28 -20.42 -0.85
CA THR A 61 -3.79 -21.43 -1.79
C THR A 61 -2.50 -20.89 -2.40
N ILE A 62 -1.38 -21.54 -2.11
CA ILE A 62 -0.10 -21.19 -2.72
C ILE A 62 -0.05 -21.91 -4.09
N PRO A 63 0.17 -21.19 -5.20
CA PRO A 63 0.36 -21.81 -6.51
C PRO A 63 1.54 -22.79 -6.50
N SER A 64 1.48 -23.84 -7.32
CA SER A 64 2.54 -24.84 -7.47
C SER A 64 3.86 -24.28 -7.99
N ASP A 65 3.78 -23.13 -8.64
CA ASP A 65 4.82 -22.46 -9.42
C ASP A 65 5.45 -21.32 -8.61
N PHE A 66 5.05 -21.16 -7.34
CA PHE A 66 5.54 -20.08 -6.46
C PHE A 66 7.05 -20.14 -6.21
N ASP A 67 7.64 -21.34 -6.16
CA ASP A 67 9.07 -21.54 -5.92
C ASP A 67 9.90 -21.52 -7.22
N GLU A 68 9.28 -21.29 -8.38
CA GLU A 68 9.98 -21.23 -9.66
C GLU A 68 10.85 -19.97 -9.73
N PRO A 69 12.16 -20.09 -10.06
CA PRO A 69 13.00 -18.91 -10.21
C PRO A 69 12.50 -18.05 -11.38
N MET A 70 12.20 -16.78 -11.11
CA MET A 70 11.82 -15.79 -12.12
C MET A 70 13.00 -14.83 -12.39
N PRO A 71 13.97 -15.20 -13.25
CA PRO A 71 15.13 -14.36 -13.58
C PRO A 71 14.72 -12.99 -14.14
N GLU A 72 13.57 -12.90 -14.81
CA GLU A 72 13.05 -11.68 -15.40
C GLU A 72 12.72 -10.60 -14.35
N LEU A 73 12.43 -10.99 -13.11
CA LEU A 73 12.25 -10.05 -11.99
C LEU A 73 13.57 -9.40 -11.56
N TRP A 74 14.68 -10.13 -11.72
CA TRP A 74 16.01 -9.64 -11.39
C TRP A 74 16.55 -8.75 -12.51
N ASP A 75 16.33 -9.13 -13.77
CA ASP A 75 16.73 -8.32 -14.95
C ASP A 75 16.03 -6.94 -14.96
N ALA A 76 14.81 -6.84 -14.43
CA ALA A 76 14.07 -5.59 -14.33
C ALA A 76 14.63 -4.59 -13.31
N LEU A 77 15.47 -5.04 -12.36
CA LEU A 77 16.13 -4.18 -11.37
C LEU A 77 17.46 -3.60 -11.88
N GLU A 78 18.00 -4.15 -12.97
CA GLU A 78 19.29 -3.75 -13.53
C GLU A 78 19.19 -2.65 -14.61
N GLN A 79 17.98 -2.14 -14.90
CA GLN A 79 17.74 -1.03 -15.84
C GLN A 79 17.37 0.28 -15.14
#